data_AF-A0A6I6MXC5-F1
#
_entry.id   AF-A0A6I6MXC5-F1
#
_cell.length_a   1.000
_cell.length_b   1.000
_cell.length_c   1.000
_cell.angle_alpha   90.00
_cell.angle_beta   90.00
_cell.angle_gamma   90.00
#
_symmetry.space_group_name_H-M   'P 1'
#
loop_
_entity.id
_entity.type
_entity.pdbx_description
1 polymer ?
#
loop_
_entity_poly.entity_id
_entity_poly.type
_entity_poly.pdbx_seq_one_letter_code
_entity_poly.pdbx_strand_id
1 'polypeptide(L)'
;MQSIFQRFLSFDRLIGPTLVRFVYYVGAAVIVVFALGVLLMAVFSLAGGNLGAGAMQLLAVPAVAAVALVYWRFLCELFMLAFLAFDRLGEVRDLMRIAAGLDAPSDPNHPEF
;
A
#
# COMPACT_ATOMS: atom_id res chain seq x y z
N MET A 1 -22.35 15.86 10.20
CA MET A 1 -21.17 14.99 10.41
C MET A 1 -20.92 13.98 9.27
N GLN A 2 -21.76 13.88 8.22
CA GLN A 2 -21.51 13.01 7.05
C GLN A 2 -20.52 13.59 6.00
N SER A 3 -20.14 14.86 6.11
CA SER A 3 -19.31 15.55 5.11
C SER A 3 -17.84 15.08 5.06
N ILE A 4 -17.29 14.57 6.16
CA ILE A 4 -15.90 14.10 6.22
C ILE A 4 -15.76 12.76 5.49
N PHE A 5 -16.74 11.86 5.65
CA PHE A 5 -16.74 10.56 4.97
C PHE A 5 -16.96 10.71 3.46
N GLN A 6 -17.85 11.61 3.02
CA GLN A 6 -18.03 11.88 1.59
C GLN A 6 -16.80 12.52 0.95
N ARG A 7 -16.05 13.36 1.66
CA ARG A 7 -14.77 13.92 1.16
C ARG A 7 -13.64 12.90 1.07
N PHE A 8 -13.64 11.89 1.94
CA PHE A 8 -12.67 10.79 1.88
C PHE A 8 -13.01 9.75 0.81
N LEU A 9 -14.31 9.61 0.47
CA LEU A 9 -14.81 8.73 -0.59
C LEU A 9 -14.89 9.42 -1.96
N SER A 10 -14.91 10.76 -2.01
CA SER A 10 -14.76 11.49 -3.26
C SER A 10 -13.32 11.38 -3.71
N PHE A 11 -13.07 10.47 -4.65
CA PHE A 11 -11.80 10.27 -5.39
C PHE A 11 -11.37 11.49 -6.24
N ASP A 12 -11.77 12.71 -5.86
CA ASP A 12 -11.48 13.95 -6.60
C ASP A 12 -9.99 14.35 -6.56
N ARG A 13 -9.23 13.82 -5.59
CA ARG A 13 -7.79 14.02 -5.49
C ARG A 13 -7.15 12.71 -5.10
N LEU A 14 -6.25 12.18 -5.94
CA LEU A 14 -5.50 10.98 -5.61
C LEU A 14 -4.73 11.20 -4.31
N ILE A 15 -5.17 10.60 -3.21
CA ILE A 15 -4.42 10.49 -1.93
C ILE A 15 -3.29 9.44 -2.09
N GLY A 16 -2.74 9.28 -3.29
CA GLY A 16 -2.02 8.09 -3.74
C GLY A 16 -0.88 7.68 -2.79
N PRO A 17 0.15 8.51 -2.60
CA PRO A 17 1.30 8.13 -1.78
C PRO A 17 0.97 7.98 -0.28
N THR A 18 0.13 8.86 0.25
CA THR A 18 -0.21 8.87 1.68
C THR A 18 -1.10 7.69 2.07
N LEU A 19 -2.07 7.34 1.21
CA LEU A 19 -2.93 6.17 1.41
C LEU A 19 -2.11 4.87 1.36
N VAL A 20 -1.22 4.73 0.38
CA VAL A 20 -0.36 3.53 0.27
C VAL A 20 0.54 3.39 1.50
N ARG A 21 1.06 4.49 2.03
CA ARG A 21 1.82 4.46 3.29
C ARG A 21 0.99 3.99 4.48
N PHE A 22 -0.26 4.42 4.58
CA PHE A 22 -1.18 3.93 5.62
C PHE A 22 -1.45 2.42 5.46
N VAL A 23 -1.74 1.98 4.24
CA VAL A 23 -1.96 0.56 3.90
C VAL A 23 -0.72 -0.28 4.22
N TYR A 24 0.49 0.23 3.98
CA TYR A 24 1.73 -0.45 4.32
C TYR A 24 1.79 -0.81 5.82
N TYR A 25 1.58 0.16 6.71
CA TYR A 25 1.64 -0.08 8.15
C TYR A 25 0.54 -1.02 8.63
N VAL A 26 -0.68 -0.88 8.10
CA VAL A 26 -1.80 -1.77 8.43
C VAL A 26 -1.49 -3.21 7.99
N GLY A 27 -1.06 -3.41 6.75
CA GLY A 27 -0.73 -4.75 6.25
C GLY A 27 0.47 -5.38 6.95
N ALA A 28 1.50 -4.59 7.27
CA ALA A 28 2.63 -5.07 8.08
C ALA A 28 2.18 -5.51 9.48
N ALA A 29 1.30 -4.74 10.14
CA ALA A 29 0.73 -5.12 11.43
C ALA A 29 -0.08 -6.42 11.34
N VAL A 30 -0.89 -6.58 10.28
CA VAL A 30 -1.65 -7.82 10.04
C VAL A 30 -0.72 -9.03 9.86
N ILE A 31 0.36 -8.89 9.08
CA ILE A 31 1.33 -9.98 8.87
C ILE A 31 1.98 -10.38 10.20
N VAL A 32 2.37 -9.40 11.03
CA VAL A 32 2.97 -9.66 12.34
C VAL A 32 1.99 -10.36 13.28
N VAL A 33 0.77 -9.84 13.41
CA VAL A 33 -0.26 -10.43 14.27
C VAL A 33 -0.61 -11.84 13.82
N PHE A 34 -0.72 -12.06 12.51
CA PHE A 34 -1.00 -13.39 11.96
C PHE A 34 0.16 -14.36 12.22
N ALA A 35 1.40 -13.93 12.01
CA ALA A 35 2.58 -14.76 12.31
C ALA A 35 2.65 -15.14 13.80
N LEU A 36 2.37 -14.21 14.71
CA LEU A 36 2.30 -14.49 16.14
C LEU A 36 1.17 -15.48 16.48
N GLY A 37 -0.01 -15.31 15.88
CA GLY A 37 -1.12 -16.24 16.04
C GLY A 37 -0.77 -17.66 15.62
N VAL A 38 -0.11 -17.83 14.46
CA VAL A 38 0.32 -19.14 13.98
C VAL A 38 1.44 -19.72 14.85
N LEU A 39 2.37 -18.90 15.34
CA LEU A 39 3.41 -19.35 16.29
C LEU A 39 2.80 -19.86 17.60
N LEU A 40 1.78 -19.19 18.15
CA LEU A 40 1.07 -19.69 19.33
C LEU A 40 0.40 -21.04 19.06
N MET A 41 -0.23 -21.20 17.89
CA MET A 41 -0.80 -22.50 17.48
C MET A 41 0.28 -23.59 17.36
N ALA A 42 1.47 -23.26 16.87
CA ALA A 42 2.58 -24.19 16.80
C ALA A 42 3.01 -24.68 18.20
N VAL A 43 3.07 -23.76 19.18
CA VAL A 43 3.38 -24.10 20.59
C VAL A 43 2.32 -25.00 21.20
N PHE A 44 1.03 -24.71 21.00
CA PHE A 44 -0.06 -25.58 21.46
C PHE A 44 -0.02 -26.96 20.79
N SER A 45 0.34 -27.03 19.51
CA SER A 45 0.50 -28.29 18.76
C SER A 45 1.63 -29.17 19.34
N LEU A 46 2.76 -28.57 19.72
CA LEU A 46 3.84 -29.26 20.43
C LEU A 46 3.38 -29.79 21.79
N ALA A 47 2.67 -28.96 22.57
CA ALA A 47 2.14 -29.35 23.87
C ALA A 47 1.07 -30.45 23.78
N GLY A 48 0.30 -30.49 22.69
CA GLY A 48 -0.71 -31.51 22.40
C GLY A 48 -0.17 -32.83 21.86
N GLY A 49 1.15 -33.01 21.80
CA GLY A 49 1.81 -34.25 21.38
C GLY A 49 2.10 -34.37 19.88
N ASN A 50 1.78 -33.35 19.07
CA ASN A 50 2.11 -33.32 17.64
C ASN A 50 3.43 -32.58 17.39
N LEU A 51 4.53 -33.20 17.86
CA LEU A 51 5.87 -32.62 17.79
C LEU A 51 6.33 -32.32 16.37
N GLY A 52 5.99 -33.18 15.40
CA GLY A 52 6.41 -33.03 14.00
C GLY A 52 5.80 -31.78 13.34
N ALA A 53 4.49 -31.60 13.47
CA ALA A 53 3.80 -30.45 12.88
C ALA A 53 4.18 -29.13 13.59
N GLY A 54 4.23 -29.12 14.92
CA GLY A 54 4.54 -27.91 15.68
C GLY A 54 6.00 -27.46 15.52
N ALA A 55 6.97 -28.39 15.47
CA ALA A 55 8.37 -28.04 15.21
C ALA A 55 8.57 -27.48 13.79
N MET A 56 7.90 -28.07 12.79
CA MET A 56 7.94 -27.56 11.42
C MET A 56 7.36 -26.15 11.32
N GLN A 57 6.23 -25.89 11.97
CA GLN A 57 5.60 -24.56 11.98
C GLN A 57 6.46 -23.52 12.71
N LEU A 58 7.10 -23.86 13.83
CA LEU A 58 8.02 -22.95 14.54
C LEU A 58 9.16 -22.45 13.64
N LEU A 59 9.65 -23.32 12.75
CA LEU A 59 10.76 -23.00 11.84
C LEU A 59 10.27 -22.31 10.55
N ALA A 60 9.13 -22.76 10.01
CA ALA A 60 8.59 -22.25 8.76
C ALA A 60 7.94 -20.87 8.90
N VAL A 61 7.25 -20.58 10.01
CA VAL A 61 6.49 -19.34 10.17
C VAL A 61 7.38 -18.09 10.15
N PRO A 62 8.53 -18.03 10.84
CA PRO A 62 9.43 -16.88 10.74
C PRO A 62 9.95 -16.65 9.31
N ALA A 63 10.29 -17.72 8.59
CA ALA A 63 10.76 -17.64 7.21
C ALA A 63 9.67 -17.11 6.27
N VAL A 64 8.45 -17.65 6.36
CA VAL A 64 7.30 -17.21 5.56
C VAL A 64 6.91 -15.77 5.91
N ALA A 65 6.90 -15.40 7.19
CA ALA A 65 6.60 -14.04 7.64
C ALA A 65 7.63 -13.02 7.10
N ALA A 66 8.92 -13.36 7.10
CA ALA A 66 9.96 -12.51 6.53
C ALA A 66 9.75 -12.30 5.02
N VAL A 67 9.48 -13.37 4.26
CA VAL A 67 9.18 -13.28 2.83
C VAL A 67 7.91 -12.47 2.58
N ALA A 68 6.87 -12.68 3.37
CA ALA A 68 5.61 -11.93 3.28
C ALA A 68 5.82 -10.43 3.53
N LEU A 69 6.63 -10.04 4.52
CA LEU A 69 6.96 -8.64 4.78
C LEU A 69 7.74 -7.99 3.64
N VAL A 70 8.72 -8.69 3.07
CA VAL A 70 9.49 -8.20 1.91
C VAL A 70 8.57 -8.04 0.70
N TYR A 71 7.75 -9.05 0.41
CA TYR A 71 6.78 -9.01 -0.68
C TYR A 71 5.78 -7.87 -0.51
N TRP A 72 5.25 -7.68 0.70
CA TRP A 72 4.34 -6.59 1.02
C TRP A 72 4.97 -5.22 0.82
N ARG A 73 6.23 -5.06 1.26
CA ARG A 73 7.00 -3.81 1.08
C ARG A 73 7.22 -3.51 -0.40
N PHE A 74 7.57 -4.53 -1.18
CA PHE A 74 7.75 -4.42 -2.63
C PHE A 74 6.46 -4.02 -3.34
N LEU A 75 5.34 -4.66 -3.02
CA LEU A 75 4.04 -4.37 -3.60
C LEU A 75 3.58 -2.94 -3.27
N CYS A 76 3.75 -2.47 -2.04
CA CYS A 76 3.47 -1.07 -1.67
C CYS A 76 4.36 -0.09 -2.44
N GLU A 77 5.64 -0.43 -2.68
CA GLU A 77 6.55 0.41 -3.45
C GLU A 77 6.14 0.51 -4.92
N LEU A 78 5.72 -0.61 -5.51
CA LEU A 78 5.22 -0.66 -6.88
C LEU A 78 4.01 0.28 -7.07
N PHE A 79 3.09 0.31 -6.11
CA PHE A 79 1.95 1.25 -6.14
C PHE A 79 2.39 2.71 -6.01
N MET A 80 3.32 3.02 -5.11
CA MET A 80 3.87 4.39 -5.00
C MET A 80 4.57 4.83 -6.29
N LEU A 81 5.37 3.94 -6.90
CA LEU A 81 6.03 4.19 -8.18
C LEU A 81 5.02 4.41 -9.31
N ALA A 82 3.91 3.66 -9.35
CA ALA A 82 2.86 3.83 -10.33
C ALA A 82 2.18 5.20 -10.22
N PHE A 83 1.87 5.66 -8.99
CA PHE A 83 1.33 7.01 -8.78
C PHE A 83 2.32 8.10 -9.20
N LEU A 84 3.59 7.95 -8.84
CA LEU A 84 4.63 8.89 -9.27
C LEU A 84 4.78 8.92 -10.80
N ALA A 85 4.73 7.77 -11.46
CA ALA A 85 4.80 7.68 -12.92
C ALA A 85 3.59 8.37 -13.57
N PHE A 86 2.39 8.21 -13.01
CA PHE A 86 1.19 8.90 -13.49
C PHE A 86 1.33 10.43 -13.42
N ASP A 87 1.81 10.96 -12.29
CA ASP A 87 2.04 12.40 -12.13
C ASP A 87 3.06 12.93 -13.16
N ARG A 88 4.16 12.21 -13.37
CA ARG A 88 5.18 12.56 -14.37
C ARG A 88 4.65 12.52 -15.80
N LEU A 89 3.78 11.57 -16.13
CA LEU A 89 3.14 11.51 -17.45
C LEU A 89 2.19 12.69 -17.66
N GLY A 90 1.50 13.15 -16.60
CA GLY A 90 0.71 14.38 -16.62
C GLY A 90 1.56 15.60 -16.96
N GLU A 91 2.69 15.77 -16.27
CA GLU A 91 3.64 16.86 -16.54
C GLU A 91 4.16 16.83 -17.99
N VAL A 92 4.56 15.64 -18.47
CA VAL A 92 5.07 15.48 -19.85
C VAL A 92 3.98 15.81 -20.88
N ARG A 93 2.74 15.39 -20.66
CA ARG A 93 1.60 15.74 -21.53
C ARG A 93 1.40 17.26 -21.58
N ASP A 94 1.48 17.92 -20.44
CA ASP A 94 1.25 19.37 -20.35
C ASP A 94 2.40 20.15 -21.03
N LEU A 95 3.65 19.70 -20.87
CA LEU A 95 4.81 20.24 -21.60
C LEU A 95 4.69 20.04 -23.12
N MET A 96 4.22 18.86 -23.58
CA MET A 96 4.00 18.60 -25.01
C MET A 96 2.88 19.49 -25.59
N ARG A 97 1.83 19.79 -24.83
CA ARG A 97 0.78 20.73 -25.26
C ARG A 97 1.34 22.14 -25.49
N ILE A 98 2.15 22.64 -24.56
CA ILE A 98 2.81 23.95 -24.69
C ILE A 98 3.73 23.96 -25.91
N ALA A 99 4.54 22.91 -26.10
CA ALA A 99 5.43 22.79 -27.25
C ALA A 99 4.67 22.71 -28.59
N ALA A 100 3.44 22.19 -28.60
CA ALA A 100 2.58 22.12 -29.77
C ALA A 100 1.83 23.43 -30.08
N GLY A 101 2.03 24.50 -29.28
CA GLY A 101 1.36 25.78 -29.46
C GLY A 101 -0.14 25.75 -29.13
N LEU A 102 -0.59 24.74 -28.37
CA LEU A 102 -1.95 24.69 -27.82
C LEU A 102 -1.97 25.46 -26.49
N ASP A 103 -2.98 26.31 -26.28
CA ASP A 103 -3.13 27.06 -25.03
C ASP A 103 -3.15 26.12 -23.82
N ALA A 104 -2.53 26.57 -22.72
CA ALA A 104 -2.62 25.89 -21.43
C ALA A 104 -4.11 25.70 -21.10
N PRO A 105 -4.51 24.54 -20.51
CA PRO A 105 -5.90 24.32 -20.14
C PRO A 105 -6.36 25.50 -19.27
N SER A 106 -7.47 26.14 -19.64
CA SER A 106 -8.13 27.13 -18.80
C SER A 106 -8.54 26.43 -17.51
N ASP A 107 -7.72 26.58 -16.47
CA ASP A 107 -8.05 26.11 -15.14
C ASP A 107 -9.24 26.93 -14.64
N PRO A 108 -10.43 26.32 -14.46
CA PRO A 108 -11.61 27.05 -13.98
C PRO A 108 -11.41 27.69 -12.61
N ASN A 109 -10.32 27.36 -11.89
CA ASN A 109 -9.98 27.86 -10.57
C ASN A 109 -8.75 28.79 -10.56
N HIS A 110 -8.16 29.14 -11.70
CA HIS A 110 -7.13 30.18 -11.72
C HIS A 110 -7.83 31.55 -11.64
N PRO A 111 -7.62 32.35 -10.59
CA PRO A 111 -8.16 33.70 -10.55
C PRO A 111 -7.54 34.50 -11.70
N GLU A 112 -8.40 35.10 -12.51
CA GLU A 112 -8.00 36.00 -13.59
C GLU A 112 -7.72 37.34 -12.93
N PHE A 113 -6.43 37.66 -12.77
CA PHE A 113 -5.96 38.96 -12.34
C PHE A 113 -5.39 39.70 -13.55
#